data_AF-A0AAV5EGW7-F1
#
_entry.id   AF-A0AAV5EGW7-F1
#
_cell.length_a   1.000
_cell.length_b   1.000
_cell.length_c   1.000
_cell.angle_alpha   90.00
_cell.angle_beta   90.00
_cell.angle_gamma   90.00
#
_symmetry.space_group_name_H-M   'P 1'
#
loop_
_entity.id
_entity.type
_entity.pdbx_description
1 polymer ?
#
loop_
_entity_poly.entity_id
_entity_poly.type
_entity_poly.pdbx_seq_one_letter_code
_entity_poly.pdbx_strand_id
1 'polypeptide(L)'
;MATAPAPAAEAMDVEAPSRPPTASATKSRSPHDLLAETRASIEKVAARMLAIKRDGAPKSDLRELVTQMSLLLITLRQVNREILMEEDKVKGETEAAKAPVDSTTLQLHNLLYEKNHYVKAIRACQDFQTKHPGIDLVPEEEFHHAAPADIREKTLAADAAHDLMLKRLNFELVQRKEMCKLHEKLEQQRSSLLETIANQKKFLSSLPSHLKSLKKASLPVQQQLGMQHTKKLKQHHAAELLPAPLYIAYTQLLGQKEAFGENIEVEIAGSTKDAQIFAKQLAKRENGMCLLCLQHATAMSLAKLFLDRPDVACLVCNLIAGSLSNGDNKMDDDGIDEEEDAQRRRSRSKKNAVKEANNPAVIYQLHPLRIILHVYDAENSGTKRRKLITLRFEFLAKLNVVCVGIEDSEGLDNNILCNLFPDDTGLELPHQMAKVSAGEAPNFSDKDSRPYKWAQHLAGIDFLPEVPPSVGDDSNRALSSADLSSGLALYRRQHRTQTILQRIRSRKVAQMTLT
;
A
#
# COMPACT_ATOMS: atom_id res chain seq x y z
N MET A 1 -16.17 -36.12 24.47
CA MET A 1 -16.95 -37.04 25.32
C MET A 1 -16.15 -38.31 25.53
N ALA A 2 -15.72 -38.57 26.76
CA ALA A 2 -15.40 -39.87 27.36
C ALA A 2 -14.70 -39.58 28.69
N THR A 3 -15.50 -39.23 29.70
CA THR A 3 -15.07 -39.20 31.11
C THR A 3 -14.74 -40.64 31.49
N ALA A 4 -13.44 -40.95 31.62
CA ALA A 4 -12.99 -42.21 32.19
C ALA A 4 -13.41 -42.27 33.67
N PRO A 5 -13.92 -43.41 34.16
CA PRO A 5 -14.40 -43.53 35.53
C PRO A 5 -13.20 -43.47 36.49
N ALA A 6 -13.36 -42.75 37.59
CA ALA A 6 -12.42 -42.78 38.70
C ALA A 6 -12.27 -44.24 39.19
N PRO A 7 -11.04 -44.71 39.49
CA PRO A 7 -10.88 -46.03 40.08
C PRO A 7 -11.60 -46.04 41.43
N ALA A 8 -12.48 -47.02 41.60
CA ALA A 8 -13.14 -47.29 42.86
C ALA A 8 -12.07 -47.47 43.94
N ALA A 9 -12.22 -46.73 45.04
CA ALA A 9 -11.45 -46.98 46.25
C ALA A 9 -11.87 -48.37 46.76
N GLU A 10 -11.05 -49.39 46.47
CA GLU A 10 -11.08 -50.63 47.23
C GLU A 10 -10.75 -50.27 48.68
N ALA A 11 -11.78 -50.23 49.51
CA ALA A 11 -11.64 -50.25 50.95
C ALA A 11 -10.99 -51.58 51.30
N MET A 12 -9.68 -51.58 51.53
CA MET A 12 -9.03 -52.65 52.27
C MET A 12 -9.58 -52.58 53.69
N ASP A 13 -10.50 -53.49 54.01
CA ASP A 13 -10.85 -53.86 55.38
C ASP A 13 -9.55 -54.27 56.07
N VAL A 14 -9.00 -53.35 56.86
CA VAL A 14 -7.92 -53.67 57.79
C VAL A 14 -8.59 -54.37 58.96
N GLU A 15 -8.60 -55.70 58.89
CA GLU A 15 -8.99 -56.56 59.99
C GLU A 15 -8.14 -56.17 61.21
N ALA A 16 -8.80 -55.53 62.19
CA ALA A 16 -8.17 -55.07 63.41
C ALA A 16 -7.53 -56.27 64.12
N PRO A 17 -6.24 -56.21 64.51
CA PRO A 17 -5.64 -57.28 65.28
C PRO A 17 -6.45 -57.43 66.58
N SER A 18 -7.02 -58.61 66.75
CA SER A 18 -7.80 -59.01 67.92
C SER A 18 -7.04 -58.63 69.18
N ARG A 19 -7.66 -57.75 69.98
CA ARG A 19 -7.22 -57.41 71.33
C ARG A 19 -6.98 -58.72 72.10
N PRO A 20 -5.78 -58.97 72.67
CA PRO A 20 -5.58 -60.15 73.48
C PRO A 20 -6.60 -60.12 74.64
N PRO A 21 -7.20 -61.27 75.00
CA PRO A 21 -8.20 -61.32 76.04
C PRO A 21 -7.59 -60.76 77.32
N THR A 22 -8.22 -59.73 77.87
CA THR A 22 -7.98 -59.25 79.23
C THR A 22 -8.16 -60.43 80.17
N ALA A 23 -7.04 -61.04 80.56
CA ALA A 23 -7.02 -62.10 81.53
C ALA A 23 -7.61 -61.59 82.84
N SER A 24 -8.75 -62.17 83.21
CA SER A 24 -9.28 -62.35 84.56
C SER A 24 -8.71 -61.42 85.64
N ALA A 25 -9.48 -60.40 85.99
CA ALA A 25 -9.36 -59.70 87.26
C ALA A 25 -9.70 -60.64 88.43
N THR A 26 -8.73 -61.43 88.89
CA THR A 26 -8.64 -61.79 90.30
C THR A 26 -8.05 -60.58 91.02
N LYS A 27 -8.79 -59.99 91.97
CA LYS A 27 -8.28 -58.91 92.86
C LYS A 27 -7.15 -59.44 93.75
N SER A 28 -5.95 -59.64 93.19
CA SER A 28 -4.72 -59.65 93.96
C SER A 28 -4.49 -58.23 94.47
N ARG A 29 -4.28 -58.05 95.77
CA ARG A 29 -3.95 -56.74 96.35
C ARG A 29 -2.79 -56.14 95.57
N SER A 30 -2.93 -54.90 95.09
CA SER A 30 -1.82 -54.28 94.36
C SER A 30 -0.65 -54.06 95.33
N PRO A 31 0.60 -54.11 94.87
CA PRO A 31 1.74 -53.85 95.73
C PRO A 31 1.71 -52.42 96.31
N HIS A 32 1.02 -51.49 95.65
CA HIS A 32 0.70 -50.16 96.19
C HIS A 32 -0.29 -50.20 97.36
N ASP A 33 -1.27 -51.10 97.36
CA ASP A 33 -2.19 -51.30 98.49
C ASP A 33 -1.43 -51.89 99.69
N LEU A 34 -0.55 -52.87 99.47
CA LEU A 34 0.31 -53.46 100.51
C LEU A 34 1.29 -52.43 101.09
N LEU A 35 1.79 -51.51 100.28
CA LEU A 35 2.63 -50.39 100.73
C LEU A 35 1.85 -49.46 101.67
N ALA A 36 0.60 -49.14 101.32
CA ALA A 36 -0.27 -48.31 102.15
C ALA A 36 -0.61 -49.01 103.49
N GLU A 37 -0.91 -50.31 103.46
CA GLU A 37 -1.19 -51.12 104.66
C GLU A 37 0.02 -51.24 105.60
N THR A 38 1.22 -51.48 105.03
CA THR A 38 2.47 -51.58 105.79
C THR A 38 2.87 -50.23 106.39
N ARG A 39 2.71 -49.13 105.66
CA ARG A 39 2.90 -47.76 106.17
C ARG A 39 1.97 -47.47 107.35
N ALA A 40 0.67 -47.71 107.21
CA ALA A 40 -0.30 -47.48 108.29
C ALA A 40 0.02 -48.33 109.54
N SER A 41 0.48 -49.57 109.34
CA SER A 41 0.91 -50.45 110.42
C SER A 41 2.18 -49.96 111.13
N ILE A 42 3.16 -49.44 110.36
CA ILE A 42 4.37 -48.79 110.88
C ILE A 42 4.02 -47.56 111.72
N GLU A 43 3.17 -46.67 111.20
CA GLU A 43 2.72 -45.46 111.90
C GLU A 43 2.03 -45.81 113.24
N LYS A 44 1.21 -46.87 113.26
CA LYS A 44 0.54 -47.37 114.47
C LYS A 44 1.50 -47.97 115.51
N VAL A 45 2.51 -48.75 115.09
CA VAL A 45 3.53 -49.32 116.00
C VAL A 45 4.44 -48.21 116.53
N ALA A 46 4.85 -47.26 115.68
CA ALA A 46 5.65 -46.11 116.09
C ALA A 46 4.92 -45.24 117.13
N ALA A 47 3.62 -44.98 116.93
CA ALA A 47 2.80 -44.25 117.90
C ALA A 47 2.75 -44.96 119.27
N ARG A 48 2.65 -46.31 119.29
CA ARG A 48 2.68 -47.11 120.52
C ARG A 48 4.04 -47.09 121.22
N MET A 49 5.13 -47.17 120.46
CA MET A 49 6.50 -47.06 121.02
C MET A 49 6.74 -45.70 121.66
N LEU A 50 6.27 -44.61 121.04
CA LEU A 50 6.36 -43.26 121.60
C LEU A 50 5.56 -43.12 122.90
N ALA A 51 4.35 -43.70 122.97
CA ALA A 51 3.53 -43.71 124.18
C ALA A 51 4.24 -44.45 125.35
N ILE A 52 4.78 -45.64 125.11
CA ILE A 52 5.51 -46.41 126.14
C ILE A 52 6.76 -45.69 126.65
N LYS A 53 7.47 -44.98 125.77
CA LYS A 53 8.64 -44.16 126.14
C LYS A 53 8.27 -42.95 127.00
N ARG A 54 7.04 -42.42 126.86
CA ARG A 54 6.51 -41.31 127.66
C ARG A 54 6.05 -41.75 129.04
N ASP A 55 5.45 -42.95 129.14
CA ASP A 55 4.73 -43.40 130.33
C ASP A 55 5.55 -44.35 131.25
N GLY A 56 6.82 -44.65 130.90
CA GLY A 56 7.79 -45.31 131.81
C GLY A 56 7.61 -46.83 132.02
N ALA A 57 7.03 -47.54 131.04
CA ALA A 57 6.67 -48.97 131.12
C ALA A 57 7.86 -49.96 130.94
N PRO A 58 7.67 -51.30 131.15
CA PRO A 58 8.77 -52.27 131.20
C PRO A 58 9.50 -52.48 129.86
N LYS A 59 10.82 -52.70 129.92
CA LYS A 59 11.72 -52.85 128.75
C LYS A 59 11.38 -54.04 127.83
N SER A 60 10.59 -55.01 128.30
CA SER A 60 10.15 -56.19 127.52
C SER A 60 9.21 -55.81 126.37
N ASP A 61 8.24 -54.94 126.61
CA ASP A 61 7.18 -54.60 125.66
C ASP A 61 7.73 -53.70 124.54
N LEU A 62 8.71 -52.86 124.90
CA LEU A 62 9.49 -52.09 123.93
C LEU A 62 10.30 -53.02 123.02
N ARG A 63 10.88 -54.11 123.55
CA ARG A 63 11.63 -55.09 122.75
C ARG A 63 10.73 -55.79 121.74
N GLU A 64 9.50 -56.15 122.13
CA GLU A 64 8.52 -56.77 121.24
C GLU A 64 8.05 -55.81 120.14
N LEU A 65 7.75 -54.54 120.47
CA LEU A 65 7.40 -53.54 119.46
C LEU A 65 8.55 -53.20 118.52
N VAL A 66 9.80 -53.19 119.01
CA VAL A 66 11.00 -53.04 118.16
C VAL A 66 11.10 -54.22 117.18
N THR A 67 10.81 -55.45 117.61
CA THR A 67 10.77 -56.60 116.70
C THR A 67 9.60 -56.55 115.71
N GLN A 68 8.42 -56.08 116.12
CA GLN A 68 7.29 -55.88 115.20
C GLN A 68 7.61 -54.79 114.17
N MET A 69 8.23 -53.69 114.59
CA MET A 69 8.67 -52.60 113.71
C MET A 69 9.77 -53.06 112.74
N SER A 70 10.74 -53.86 113.18
CA SER A 70 11.80 -54.38 112.30
C SER A 70 11.25 -55.35 111.26
N LEU A 71 10.28 -56.20 111.63
CA LEU A 71 9.55 -57.05 110.68
C LEU A 71 8.76 -56.20 109.67
N LEU A 72 8.07 -55.16 110.11
CA LEU A 72 7.36 -54.24 109.22
C LEU A 72 8.31 -53.52 108.24
N LEU A 73 9.50 -53.11 108.68
CA LEU A 73 10.52 -52.52 107.80
C LEU A 73 11.05 -53.52 106.76
N ILE A 74 11.18 -54.81 107.12
CA ILE A 74 11.53 -55.87 106.17
C ILE A 74 10.40 -56.03 105.14
N THR A 75 9.13 -56.06 105.59
CA THR A 75 7.99 -56.13 104.66
C THR A 75 7.90 -54.91 103.75
N LEU A 76 8.20 -53.70 104.24
CA LEU A 76 8.25 -52.48 103.43
C LEU A 76 9.35 -52.57 102.34
N ARG A 77 10.54 -53.07 102.70
CA ARG A 77 11.61 -53.30 101.72
C ARG A 77 11.23 -54.34 100.68
N GLN A 78 10.52 -55.39 101.08
CA GLN A 78 10.01 -56.41 100.18
C GLN A 78 8.97 -55.85 99.21
N VAL A 79 7.97 -55.13 99.71
CA VAL A 79 6.94 -54.49 98.87
C VAL A 79 7.56 -53.45 97.92
N ASN A 80 8.51 -52.63 98.39
CA ASN A 80 9.22 -51.69 97.51
C ASN A 80 9.99 -52.41 96.39
N ARG A 81 10.62 -53.56 96.70
CA ARG A 81 11.30 -54.37 95.69
C ARG A 81 10.29 -54.95 94.69
N GLU A 82 9.14 -55.43 95.15
CA GLU A 82 8.07 -55.94 94.28
C GLU A 82 7.52 -54.85 93.34
N ILE A 83 7.31 -53.62 93.82
CA ILE A 83 6.90 -52.48 92.99
C ILE A 83 7.95 -52.18 91.92
N LEU A 84 9.23 -52.08 92.30
CA LEU A 84 10.30 -51.78 91.34
C LEU A 84 10.44 -52.88 90.28
N MET A 85 10.30 -54.15 90.67
CA MET A 85 10.34 -55.27 89.73
C MET A 85 9.14 -55.26 88.77
N GLU A 86 7.94 -54.90 89.24
CA GLU A 86 6.77 -54.75 88.36
C GLU A 86 6.91 -53.53 87.44
N GLU A 87 7.49 -52.42 87.91
CA GLU A 87 7.79 -51.25 87.10
C GLU A 87 8.78 -51.59 85.97
N ASP A 88 9.87 -52.30 86.31
CA ASP A 88 10.86 -52.77 85.34
C ASP A 88 10.24 -53.76 84.34
N LYS A 89 9.32 -54.62 84.80
CA LYS A 89 8.58 -55.55 83.96
C LYS A 89 7.66 -54.81 82.97
N VAL A 90 6.85 -53.86 83.43
CA VAL A 90 5.96 -53.07 82.56
C VAL A 90 6.76 -52.22 81.57
N LYS A 91 7.89 -51.64 81.99
CA LYS A 91 8.83 -50.96 81.09
C LYS A 91 9.36 -51.91 80.02
N GLY A 92 9.78 -53.12 80.40
CA GLY A 92 10.24 -54.16 79.49
C GLY A 92 9.16 -54.59 78.49
N GLU A 93 7.93 -54.82 78.95
CA GLU A 93 6.78 -55.16 78.09
C GLU A 93 6.44 -54.04 77.11
N THR A 94 6.47 -52.78 77.58
CA THR A 94 6.18 -51.60 76.74
C THR A 94 7.26 -51.40 75.68
N GLU A 95 8.54 -51.53 76.03
CA GLU A 95 9.65 -51.41 75.07
C GLU A 95 9.63 -52.57 74.06
N ALA A 96 9.31 -53.79 74.51
CA ALA A 96 9.13 -54.94 73.64
C ALA A 96 7.95 -54.77 72.67
N ALA A 97 6.85 -54.13 73.10
CA ALA A 97 5.70 -53.82 72.25
C ALA A 97 5.96 -52.64 71.30
N LYS A 98 6.81 -51.68 71.71
CA LYS A 98 7.22 -50.54 70.88
C LYS A 98 8.14 -50.95 69.73
N ALA A 99 9.07 -51.87 69.96
CA ALA A 99 10.02 -52.34 68.94
C ALA A 99 9.37 -52.79 67.60
N PRO A 100 8.32 -53.63 67.56
CA PRO A 100 7.65 -54.00 66.31
C PRO A 100 6.87 -52.82 65.69
N VAL A 101 6.35 -51.90 66.50
CA VAL A 101 5.69 -50.68 65.99
C VAL A 101 6.70 -49.78 65.28
N ASP A 102 7.87 -49.57 65.86
CA ASP A 102 8.94 -48.78 65.23
C ASP A 102 9.43 -49.46 63.93
N SER A 103 9.59 -50.78 63.94
CA SER A 103 9.99 -51.56 62.76
C SER A 103 8.98 -51.43 61.61
N THR A 104 7.69 -51.58 61.89
CA THR A 104 6.63 -51.46 60.88
C THR A 104 6.44 -50.01 60.41
N THR A 105 6.63 -49.03 61.30
CA THR A 105 6.63 -47.60 60.93
C THR A 105 7.76 -47.27 59.96
N LEU A 106 8.95 -47.85 60.15
CA LEU A 106 10.08 -47.69 59.23
C LEU A 106 9.78 -48.31 57.86
N GLN A 107 9.17 -49.50 57.83
CA GLN A 107 8.74 -50.14 56.58
C GLN A 107 7.71 -49.29 55.83
N LEU A 108 6.72 -48.75 56.55
CA LEU A 108 5.73 -47.83 55.98
C LEU A 108 6.41 -46.60 55.37
N HIS A 109 7.37 -46.00 56.07
CA HIS A 109 8.10 -44.82 55.58
C HIS A 109 8.88 -45.13 54.30
N ASN A 110 9.54 -46.29 54.22
CA ASN A 110 10.22 -46.75 53.02
C ASN A 110 9.25 -46.90 51.83
N LEU A 111 8.09 -47.54 52.04
CA LEU A 111 7.07 -47.70 51.01
C LEU A 111 6.46 -46.36 50.58
N LEU A 112 6.27 -45.42 51.52
CA LEU A 112 5.79 -44.07 51.20
C LEU A 112 6.80 -43.31 50.33
N TYR A 113 8.10 -43.45 50.59
CA TYR A 113 9.12 -42.87 49.72
C TYR A 113 9.09 -43.47 48.32
N GLU A 114 9.00 -44.79 48.22
CA GLU A 114 8.93 -45.48 46.93
C GLU A 114 7.68 -45.08 46.14
N LYS A 115 6.51 -45.06 46.79
CA LYS A 115 5.27 -44.55 46.20
C LYS A 115 5.45 -43.11 45.69
N ASN A 116 6.00 -42.23 46.51
CA ASN A 116 6.19 -40.83 46.14
C ASN A 116 7.20 -40.68 44.99
N HIS A 117 8.21 -41.54 44.92
CA HIS A 117 9.15 -41.59 43.80
C HIS A 117 8.43 -41.96 42.50
N TYR A 118 7.65 -43.05 42.50
CA TYR A 118 6.89 -43.44 41.31
C TYR A 118 5.83 -42.42 40.93
N VAL A 119 5.12 -41.82 41.88
CA VAL A 119 4.15 -40.75 41.59
C VAL A 119 4.85 -39.56 40.94
N LYS A 120 6.04 -39.18 41.38
CA LYS A 120 6.84 -38.12 40.74
C LYS A 120 7.28 -38.54 39.33
N ALA A 121 7.73 -39.77 39.14
CA ALA A 121 8.12 -40.29 37.82
C ALA A 121 6.93 -40.33 36.85
N ILE A 122 5.77 -40.80 37.30
CA ILE A 122 4.53 -40.83 36.52
C ILE A 122 4.12 -39.41 36.12
N ARG A 123 4.13 -38.45 37.06
CA ARG A 123 3.84 -37.04 36.74
C ARG A 123 4.83 -36.49 35.72
N ALA A 124 6.13 -36.75 35.88
CA ALA A 124 7.13 -36.32 34.90
C ALA A 124 6.85 -36.90 33.49
N CYS A 125 6.39 -38.14 33.39
CA CYS A 125 5.97 -38.75 32.13
C CYS A 125 4.65 -38.17 31.58
N GLN A 126 3.70 -37.82 32.44
CA GLN A 126 2.41 -37.23 32.03
C GLN A 126 2.53 -35.76 31.61
N ASP A 127 3.39 -35.01 32.30
CA ASP A 127 3.69 -33.61 32.02
C ASP A 127 4.58 -33.45 30.77
N PHE A 128 5.00 -34.56 30.16
CA PHE A 128 5.73 -34.55 28.90
C PHE A 128 4.81 -34.03 27.77
N GLN A 129 5.00 -32.77 27.42
CA GLN A 129 4.26 -32.14 26.34
C GLN A 129 4.91 -32.45 24.99
N THR A 130 4.19 -33.18 24.15
CA THR A 130 4.53 -33.28 22.72
C THR A 130 4.06 -32.03 21.97
N LYS A 131 4.60 -31.82 20.75
CA LYS A 131 4.15 -30.73 19.88
C LYS A 131 2.67 -30.83 19.46
N HIS A 132 2.07 -32.02 19.52
CA HIS A 132 0.63 -32.26 19.38
C HIS A 132 -0.03 -32.11 20.76
N PRO A 133 -1.21 -31.45 20.93
CA PRO A 133 -2.23 -31.11 19.93
C PRO A 133 -2.13 -29.73 19.24
N GLY A 134 -1.07 -28.95 19.48
CA GLY A 134 -0.93 -27.59 18.92
C GLY A 134 -0.60 -27.50 17.42
N ILE A 135 -0.81 -28.58 16.65
CA ILE A 135 -0.56 -28.62 15.21
C ILE A 135 -1.91 -28.74 14.52
N ASP A 136 -2.28 -27.70 13.78
CA ASP A 136 -3.43 -27.74 12.90
C ASP A 136 -3.15 -28.71 11.76
N LEU A 137 -3.97 -29.76 11.69
CA LEU A 137 -3.89 -30.77 10.65
C LEU A 137 -5.03 -30.62 9.66
N VAL A 138 -4.79 -31.07 8.44
CA VAL A 138 -5.78 -31.21 7.38
C VAL A 138 -7.00 -31.96 7.94
N PRO A 139 -8.23 -31.42 7.76
CA PRO A 139 -9.45 -32.07 8.22
C PRO A 139 -9.56 -33.52 7.75
N GLU A 140 -10.23 -34.35 8.54
CA GLU A 140 -10.35 -35.79 8.22
C GLU A 140 -11.06 -36.02 6.88
N GLU A 141 -12.06 -35.18 6.57
CA GLU A 141 -12.81 -35.22 5.31
C GLU A 141 -11.90 -35.02 4.09
N GLU A 142 -11.03 -34.02 4.15
CA GLU A 142 -10.07 -33.71 3.09
C GLU A 142 -8.99 -34.80 2.98
N PHE A 143 -8.52 -35.35 4.11
CA PHE A 143 -7.60 -36.48 4.10
C PHE A 143 -8.22 -37.70 3.40
N HIS A 144 -9.48 -38.05 3.70
CA HIS A 144 -10.13 -39.20 3.08
C HIS A 144 -10.33 -39.03 1.57
N HIS A 145 -10.54 -37.81 1.09
CA HIS A 145 -10.72 -37.51 -0.33
C HIS A 145 -9.40 -37.39 -1.10
N ALA A 146 -8.40 -36.71 -0.52
CA ALA A 146 -7.17 -36.34 -1.21
C ALA A 146 -5.99 -37.30 -0.98
N ALA A 147 -6.01 -38.14 0.06
CA ALA A 147 -4.89 -39.02 0.36
C ALA A 147 -4.79 -40.20 -0.63
N PRO A 148 -3.60 -40.44 -1.22
CA PRO A 148 -3.34 -41.61 -2.05
C PRO A 148 -3.58 -42.93 -1.30
N ALA A 149 -4.01 -43.97 -2.02
CA ALA A 149 -4.28 -45.30 -1.48
C ALA A 149 -3.07 -45.87 -0.71
N ASP A 150 -1.86 -45.65 -1.23
CA ASP A 150 -0.59 -46.07 -0.63
C ASP A 150 -0.35 -45.53 0.78
N ILE A 151 -0.96 -44.40 1.16
CA ILE A 151 -0.85 -43.80 2.50
C ILE A 151 -2.05 -44.21 3.37
N ARG A 152 -3.23 -44.39 2.77
CA ARG A 152 -4.45 -44.79 3.48
C ARG A 152 -4.44 -46.24 3.95
N GLU A 153 -3.90 -47.15 3.13
CA GLU A 153 -3.96 -48.59 3.35
C GLU A 153 -2.83 -49.12 4.27
N LYS A 154 -1.76 -48.34 4.45
CA LYS A 154 -0.64 -48.73 5.34
C LYS A 154 -1.05 -48.66 6.80
N THR A 155 -1.06 -49.79 7.50
CA THR A 155 -1.29 -49.82 8.96
C THR A 155 0.03 -49.57 9.69
N LEU A 156 0.06 -48.50 10.49
CA LEU A 156 1.23 -47.99 11.22
C LEU A 156 1.14 -48.25 12.72
N ALA A 157 -0.07 -48.35 13.28
CA ALA A 157 -0.30 -48.61 14.70
C ALA A 157 -1.45 -49.60 14.95
N ALA A 158 -1.46 -50.21 16.14
CA ALA A 158 -2.50 -51.14 16.57
C ALA A 158 -3.81 -50.45 16.99
N ASP A 159 -3.72 -49.23 17.54
CA ASP A 159 -4.88 -48.41 17.88
C ASP A 159 -5.35 -47.62 16.64
N ALA A 160 -6.64 -47.75 16.31
CA ALA A 160 -7.24 -47.14 15.13
C ALA A 160 -7.18 -45.61 15.15
N ALA A 161 -7.34 -44.97 16.32
CA ALA A 161 -7.30 -43.51 16.44
C ALA A 161 -5.86 -42.99 16.23
N HIS A 162 -4.89 -43.65 16.85
CA HIS A 162 -3.47 -43.32 16.67
C HIS A 162 -2.99 -43.60 15.24
N ASP A 163 -3.43 -44.70 14.63
CA ASP A 163 -3.09 -45.07 13.25
C ASP A 163 -3.59 -44.03 12.24
N LEU A 164 -4.85 -43.57 12.40
CA LEU A 164 -5.41 -42.48 11.58
C LEU A 164 -4.58 -41.19 11.71
N MET A 165 -4.18 -40.84 12.94
CA MET A 165 -3.36 -39.66 13.21
C MET A 165 -1.99 -39.76 12.52
N LEU A 166 -1.32 -40.91 12.58
CA LEU A 166 -0.03 -41.13 11.91
C LEU A 166 -0.15 -41.05 10.39
N LYS A 167 -1.24 -41.57 9.82
CA LYS A 167 -1.52 -41.48 8.38
C LYS A 167 -1.73 -40.02 7.94
N ARG A 168 -2.49 -39.24 8.70
CA ARG A 168 -2.70 -37.79 8.44
C ARG A 168 -1.37 -37.02 8.50
N LEU A 169 -0.54 -37.27 9.50
CA LEU A 169 0.79 -36.66 9.62
C LEU A 169 1.70 -37.01 8.43
N ASN A 170 1.70 -38.28 8.00
CA ASN A 170 2.50 -38.72 6.85
C ASN A 170 2.01 -38.09 5.54
N PHE A 171 0.70 -37.97 5.35
CA PHE A 171 0.12 -37.30 4.19
C PHE A 171 0.57 -35.84 4.10
N GLU A 172 0.44 -35.08 5.19
CA GLU A 172 0.92 -33.70 5.23
C GLU A 172 2.43 -33.58 5.03
N LEU A 173 3.22 -34.50 5.61
CA LEU A 173 4.66 -34.50 5.42
C LEU A 173 5.03 -34.65 3.94
N VAL A 174 4.36 -35.56 3.24
CA VAL A 174 4.57 -35.76 1.79
C VAL A 174 4.14 -34.51 1.03
N GLN A 175 2.95 -33.99 1.31
CA GLN A 175 2.43 -32.78 0.67
C GLN A 175 3.37 -31.58 0.87
N ARG A 176 3.82 -31.32 2.10
CA ARG A 176 4.76 -30.22 2.41
C ARG A 176 6.09 -30.41 1.68
N LYS A 177 6.62 -31.63 1.60
CA LYS A 177 7.84 -31.92 0.82
C LYS A 177 7.66 -31.64 -0.66
N GLU A 178 6.53 -32.00 -1.25
CA GLU A 178 6.23 -31.72 -2.65
C GLU A 178 6.08 -30.21 -2.90
N MET A 179 5.39 -29.51 -2.00
CA MET A 179 5.23 -28.06 -2.06
C MET A 179 6.57 -27.33 -1.93
N CYS A 180 7.46 -27.76 -1.03
CA CYS A 180 8.82 -27.20 -0.94
C CYS A 180 9.60 -27.41 -2.23
N LYS A 181 9.56 -28.61 -2.83
CA LYS A 181 10.21 -28.88 -4.12
C LYS A 181 9.65 -28.00 -5.25
N LEU A 182 8.34 -27.79 -5.27
CA LEU A 182 7.71 -26.91 -6.26
C LEU A 182 8.11 -25.45 -6.03
N HIS A 183 8.16 -25.02 -4.78
CA HIS A 183 8.59 -23.67 -4.40
C HIS A 183 10.02 -23.40 -4.85
N GLU A 184 10.96 -24.30 -4.56
CA GLU A 184 12.36 -24.20 -5.01
C GLU A 184 12.47 -24.08 -6.54
N LYS A 185 11.70 -24.89 -7.28
CA LYS A 185 11.66 -24.80 -8.75
C LYS A 185 11.14 -23.45 -9.25
N LEU A 186 10.06 -22.96 -8.67
CA LEU A 186 9.47 -21.67 -9.03
C LEU A 186 10.40 -20.50 -8.66
N GLU A 187 11.10 -20.60 -7.54
CA GLU A 187 12.07 -19.60 -7.11
C GLU A 187 13.28 -19.54 -8.05
N GLN A 188 13.80 -20.69 -8.50
CA GLN A 188 14.82 -20.76 -9.53
C GLN A 188 14.35 -20.12 -10.85
N GLN A 189 13.12 -20.43 -11.29
CA GLN A 189 12.53 -19.81 -12.48
C GLN A 189 12.42 -18.30 -12.33
N ARG A 190 11.92 -17.82 -11.19
CA ARG A 190 11.81 -16.38 -10.88
C ARG A 190 13.18 -15.71 -10.97
N SER A 191 14.22 -16.29 -10.37
CA SER A 191 15.58 -15.75 -10.41
C SER A 191 16.11 -15.63 -11.84
N SER A 192 15.96 -16.69 -12.65
CA SER A 192 16.41 -16.70 -14.06
C SER A 192 15.69 -15.66 -14.92
N LEU A 193 14.40 -15.43 -14.69
CA LEU A 193 13.62 -14.42 -15.39
C LEU A 193 14.04 -13.01 -14.98
N LEU A 194 14.29 -12.79 -13.69
CA LEU A 194 14.77 -11.50 -13.20
C LEU A 194 16.14 -11.14 -13.79
N GLU A 195 17.05 -12.10 -13.91
CA GLU A 195 18.34 -11.89 -14.57
C GLU A 195 18.17 -11.55 -16.06
N THR A 196 17.28 -12.26 -16.76
CA THR A 196 16.96 -11.98 -18.16
C THR A 196 16.41 -10.56 -18.34
N ILE A 197 15.49 -10.14 -17.47
CA ILE A 197 14.93 -8.79 -17.48
C ILE A 197 16.02 -7.76 -17.18
N ALA A 198 16.91 -8.02 -16.22
CA ALA A 198 18.01 -7.12 -15.90
C ALA A 198 18.96 -6.94 -17.10
N ASN A 199 19.27 -8.01 -17.81
CA ASN A 199 20.11 -7.97 -19.01
C ASN A 199 19.42 -7.22 -20.16
N GLN A 200 18.13 -7.44 -20.38
CA GLN A 200 17.34 -6.67 -21.36
C GLN A 200 17.28 -5.18 -20.99
N LYS A 201 17.09 -4.83 -19.72
CA LYS A 201 17.11 -3.44 -19.25
C LYS A 201 18.48 -2.78 -19.50
N LYS A 202 19.59 -3.49 -19.23
CA LYS A 202 20.94 -3.01 -19.54
C LYS A 202 21.14 -2.78 -21.04
N PHE A 203 20.64 -3.69 -21.87
CA PHE A 203 20.67 -3.51 -23.33
C PHE A 203 19.88 -2.27 -23.75
N LEU A 204 18.63 -2.12 -23.28
CA LEU A 204 17.77 -0.98 -23.59
C LEU A 204 18.35 0.35 -23.09
N SER A 205 19.02 0.38 -21.93
CA SER A 205 19.68 1.60 -21.43
C SER A 205 20.95 1.95 -22.22
N SER A 206 21.65 0.97 -22.79
CA SER A 206 22.79 1.19 -23.69
C SER A 206 22.37 1.65 -25.09
N LEU A 207 21.18 1.28 -25.55
CA LEU A 207 20.72 1.53 -26.92
C LEU A 207 20.70 3.03 -27.31
N PRO A 208 20.27 3.98 -26.47
CA PRO A 208 20.35 5.41 -26.77
C PRO A 208 21.77 5.92 -27.05
N SER A 209 22.79 5.39 -26.38
CA SER A 209 24.18 5.81 -26.63
C SER A 209 24.67 5.27 -27.98
N HIS A 210 24.38 4.00 -28.28
CA HIS A 210 24.69 3.39 -29.57
C HIS A 210 24.01 4.11 -30.73
N LEU A 211 22.72 4.45 -30.58
CA LEU A 211 21.98 5.22 -31.59
C LEU A 211 22.53 6.64 -31.77
N LYS A 212 22.94 7.32 -30.69
CA LYS A 212 23.60 8.63 -30.79
C LYS A 212 24.91 8.54 -31.57
N SER A 213 25.72 7.53 -31.30
CA SER A 213 26.98 7.28 -32.01
C SER A 213 26.73 6.99 -33.48
N LEU A 214 25.76 6.13 -33.81
CA LEU A 214 25.37 5.84 -35.18
C LEU A 214 24.86 7.08 -35.92
N LYS A 215 23.99 7.87 -35.29
CA LYS A 215 23.50 9.15 -35.83
C LYS A 215 24.66 10.10 -36.15
N LYS A 216 25.64 10.23 -35.24
CA LYS A 216 26.83 11.08 -35.44
C LYS A 216 27.69 10.57 -36.59
N ALA A 217 27.93 9.26 -36.67
CA ALA A 217 28.71 8.64 -37.73
C ALA A 217 28.06 8.77 -39.12
N SER A 218 26.73 8.72 -39.20
CA SER A 218 25.99 8.85 -40.46
C SER A 218 25.88 10.29 -40.99
N LEU A 219 26.21 11.30 -40.17
CA LEU A 219 26.00 12.72 -40.51
C LEU A 219 26.81 13.20 -41.73
N PRO A 220 28.11 12.87 -41.89
CA PRO A 220 28.90 13.33 -43.05
C PRO A 220 28.38 12.75 -44.37
N VAL A 221 27.99 11.48 -44.36
CA VAL A 221 27.42 10.80 -45.55
C VAL A 221 26.07 11.41 -45.92
N GLN A 222 25.22 11.72 -44.93
CA GLN A 222 23.96 12.46 -45.17
C GLN A 222 24.21 13.82 -45.82
N GLN A 223 25.24 14.55 -45.40
CA GLN A 223 25.59 15.85 -45.97
C GLN A 223 26.08 15.73 -47.41
N GLN A 224 26.92 14.73 -47.72
CA GLN A 224 27.43 14.49 -49.07
C GLN A 224 26.33 14.04 -50.05
N LEU A 225 25.39 13.21 -49.59
CA LEU A 225 24.29 12.70 -50.40
C LEU A 225 23.08 13.66 -50.45
N GLY A 226 23.16 14.84 -49.80
CA GLY A 226 22.05 15.79 -49.72
C GLY A 226 20.82 15.27 -48.96
N MET A 227 20.97 14.17 -48.20
CA MET A 227 19.88 13.50 -47.49
C MET A 227 19.61 14.17 -46.14
N GLN A 228 18.69 15.13 -46.11
CA GLN A 228 18.36 15.92 -44.90
C GLN A 228 17.37 15.22 -43.93
N HIS A 229 17.43 13.90 -43.77
CA HIS A 229 16.49 13.16 -42.91
C HIS A 229 16.48 13.66 -41.46
N THR A 230 17.64 14.04 -40.92
CA THR A 230 17.75 14.59 -39.56
C THR A 230 17.13 15.98 -39.41
N LYS A 231 17.16 16.82 -40.46
CA LYS A 231 16.44 18.11 -40.50
C LYS A 231 14.93 17.87 -40.57
N LYS A 232 14.49 17.00 -41.49
CA LYS A 232 13.07 16.62 -41.65
C LYS A 232 12.48 16.07 -40.35
N LEU A 233 13.20 15.20 -39.64
CA LEU A 233 12.71 14.60 -38.40
C LEU A 233 12.60 15.62 -37.25
N LYS A 234 13.54 16.58 -37.16
CA LYS A 234 13.41 17.70 -36.20
C LYS A 234 12.20 18.58 -36.52
N GLN A 235 11.99 18.86 -37.80
CA GLN A 235 10.84 19.63 -38.27
C GLN A 235 9.53 18.89 -37.99
N HIS A 236 9.48 17.57 -38.17
CA HIS A 236 8.31 16.75 -37.83
C HIS A 236 7.98 16.79 -36.34
N HIS A 237 8.98 16.65 -35.47
CA HIS A 237 8.75 16.75 -34.02
C HIS A 237 8.35 18.16 -33.58
N ALA A 238 8.85 19.20 -34.26
CA ALA A 238 8.38 20.57 -34.03
C ALA A 238 6.93 20.76 -34.53
N ALA A 239 6.55 20.10 -35.63
CA ALA A 239 5.19 20.16 -36.19
C ALA A 239 4.15 19.53 -35.25
N GLU A 240 4.50 18.48 -34.51
CA GLU A 240 3.65 17.87 -33.47
C GLU A 240 3.25 18.87 -32.36
N LEU A 241 4.03 19.93 -32.17
CA LEU A 241 3.81 20.96 -31.15
C LEU A 241 3.17 22.24 -31.73
N LEU A 242 2.83 22.27 -33.02
CA LEU A 242 2.14 23.41 -33.63
C LEU A 242 0.65 23.44 -33.25
N PRO A 243 0.07 24.63 -33.02
CA PRO A 243 -1.37 24.81 -32.95
C PRO A 243 -2.05 24.35 -34.24
N ALA A 244 -3.29 23.86 -34.16
CA ALA A 244 -4.02 23.33 -35.31
C ALA A 244 -4.02 24.28 -36.53
N PRO A 245 -4.26 25.61 -36.39
CA PRO A 245 -4.20 26.50 -37.55
C PRO A 245 -2.82 26.58 -38.22
N LEU A 246 -1.74 26.65 -37.42
CA LEU A 246 -0.38 26.65 -37.96
C LEU A 246 -0.04 25.29 -38.57
N TYR A 247 -0.43 24.18 -37.95
CA TYR A 247 -0.20 22.85 -38.50
C TYR A 247 -0.88 22.65 -39.86
N ILE A 248 -2.10 23.14 -40.03
CA ILE A 248 -2.81 23.11 -41.32
C ILE A 248 -2.07 23.96 -42.36
N ALA A 249 -1.68 25.19 -42.01
CA ALA A 249 -0.88 26.03 -42.91
C ALA A 249 0.44 25.35 -43.30
N TYR A 250 1.15 24.76 -42.34
CA TYR A 250 2.40 24.03 -42.56
C TYR A 250 2.22 22.85 -43.52
N THR A 251 1.20 22.01 -43.29
CA THR A 251 0.93 20.83 -44.12
C THR A 251 0.48 21.20 -45.53
N GLN A 252 -0.33 22.25 -45.69
CA GLN A 252 -0.70 22.76 -47.02
C GLN A 252 0.50 23.29 -47.80
N LEU A 253 1.37 24.09 -47.15
CA LEU A 253 2.59 24.63 -47.77
C LEU A 253 3.61 23.53 -48.09
N LEU A 254 3.79 22.58 -47.18
CA LEU A 254 4.68 21.43 -47.37
C LEU A 254 4.15 20.51 -48.49
N GLY A 255 2.85 20.25 -48.52
CA GLY A 255 2.20 19.48 -49.57
C GLY A 255 2.36 20.13 -50.94
N GLN A 256 2.24 21.46 -51.04
CA GLN A 256 2.48 22.18 -52.29
C GLN A 256 3.94 22.06 -52.75
N LYS A 257 4.90 22.15 -51.82
CA LYS A 257 6.33 21.98 -52.11
C LYS A 257 6.65 20.57 -52.61
N GLU A 258 6.15 19.54 -51.92
CA GLU A 258 6.50 18.14 -52.23
C GLU A 258 5.74 17.59 -53.45
N ALA A 259 4.46 17.95 -53.62
CA ALA A 259 3.63 17.44 -54.73
C ALA A 259 3.88 18.15 -56.06
N PHE A 260 4.15 19.46 -56.05
CA PHE A 260 4.29 20.27 -57.27
C PHE A 260 5.71 20.77 -57.51
N GLY A 261 6.68 20.42 -56.65
CA GLY A 261 8.06 20.86 -56.77
C GLY A 261 8.22 22.39 -56.70
N GLU A 262 7.28 23.07 -56.03
CA GLU A 262 7.23 24.52 -55.95
C GLU A 262 8.52 25.07 -55.30
N ASN A 263 9.09 26.15 -55.87
CA ASN A 263 10.35 26.77 -55.39
C ASN A 263 10.15 27.49 -54.04
N ILE A 264 10.00 26.72 -52.98
CA ILE A 264 9.67 27.17 -51.63
C ILE A 264 10.43 26.34 -50.59
N GLU A 265 10.88 26.98 -49.52
CA GLU A 265 11.35 26.31 -48.31
C GLU A 265 10.48 26.68 -47.11
N VAL A 266 10.03 25.67 -46.37
CA VAL A 266 9.15 25.81 -45.20
C VAL A 266 9.92 25.28 -44.00
N GLU A 267 10.07 26.11 -42.97
CA GLU A 267 10.77 25.76 -41.73
C GLU A 267 9.93 26.18 -40.52
N ILE A 268 9.91 25.35 -39.49
CA ILE A 268 9.36 25.71 -38.18
C ILE A 268 10.52 26.25 -37.34
N ALA A 269 10.34 27.45 -36.81
CA ALA A 269 11.31 28.14 -35.98
C ALA A 269 10.70 28.46 -34.61
N GLY A 270 11.54 28.43 -33.57
CA GLY A 270 11.14 28.72 -32.20
C GLY A 270 11.69 27.72 -31.18
N SER A 271 11.28 27.89 -29.92
CA SER A 271 11.72 27.06 -28.81
C SER A 271 10.77 25.88 -28.60
N THR A 272 11.22 24.66 -28.91
CA THR A 272 10.41 23.43 -28.72
C THR A 272 10.11 23.16 -27.24
N LYS A 273 11.00 23.60 -26.33
CA LYS A 273 10.79 23.48 -24.88
C LYS A 273 9.63 24.36 -24.41
N ASP A 274 9.60 25.61 -24.85
CA ASP A 274 8.53 26.55 -24.49
C ASP A 274 7.21 26.13 -25.11
N ALA A 275 7.23 25.57 -26.32
CA ALA A 275 6.06 24.98 -26.96
C ALA A 275 5.47 23.79 -26.19
N GLN A 276 6.32 22.89 -25.68
CA GLN A 276 5.86 21.79 -24.81
C GLN A 276 5.25 22.30 -23.50
N ILE A 277 5.83 23.34 -22.90
CA ILE A 277 5.27 23.97 -21.69
C ILE A 277 3.92 24.61 -22.02
N PHE A 278 3.83 25.32 -23.14
CA PHE A 278 2.62 25.97 -23.61
C PHE A 278 1.50 24.95 -23.88
N ALA A 279 1.80 23.84 -24.55
CA ALA A 279 0.86 22.74 -24.78
C ALA A 279 0.36 22.12 -23.46
N LYS A 280 1.24 21.92 -22.48
CA LYS A 280 0.85 21.45 -21.13
C LYS A 280 -0.03 22.45 -20.39
N GLN A 281 0.22 23.76 -20.55
CA GLN A 281 -0.61 24.82 -19.94
C GLN A 281 -2.00 24.88 -20.57
N LEU A 282 -2.10 24.75 -21.90
CA LEU A 282 -3.38 24.66 -22.61
C LEU A 282 -4.18 23.43 -22.17
N ALA A 283 -3.57 22.25 -22.13
CA ALA A 283 -4.24 21.02 -21.68
C ALA A 283 -4.77 21.12 -20.24
N LYS A 284 -4.02 21.77 -19.34
CA LYS A 284 -4.50 22.03 -17.97
C LYS A 284 -5.69 23.00 -17.94
N ARG A 285 -5.71 24.01 -18.82
CA ARG A 285 -6.79 24.98 -18.92
C ARG A 285 -8.06 24.37 -19.53
N GLU A 286 -7.91 23.53 -20.55
CA GLU A 286 -9.02 22.79 -21.16
C GLU A 286 -9.64 21.78 -20.20
N ASN A 287 -8.83 21.08 -19.39
CA ASN A 287 -9.33 20.21 -18.32
C ASN A 287 -10.10 21.00 -17.24
N GLY A 288 -9.66 22.22 -16.91
CA GLY A 288 -10.39 23.12 -16.01
C GLY A 288 -11.68 23.67 -16.61
N MET A 289 -11.70 23.98 -17.91
CA MET A 289 -12.90 24.41 -18.64
C MET A 289 -13.90 23.26 -18.81
N CYS A 290 -13.45 22.03 -19.02
CA CYS A 290 -14.32 20.86 -19.11
C CYS A 290 -15.05 20.61 -17.78
N LEU A 291 -14.36 20.77 -16.64
CA LEU A 291 -14.96 20.67 -15.30
C LEU A 291 -16.03 21.75 -15.04
N LEU A 292 -15.78 22.98 -15.52
CA LEU A 292 -16.73 24.10 -15.42
C LEU A 292 -17.92 23.95 -16.39
N CYS A 293 -17.72 23.39 -17.58
CA CYS A 293 -18.80 23.10 -18.53
C CYS A 293 -19.72 21.97 -18.04
N LEU A 294 -19.17 20.92 -17.39
CA LEU A 294 -19.97 19.87 -16.73
C LEU A 294 -20.77 20.42 -15.54
N GLN A 295 -20.23 21.38 -14.79
CA GLN A 295 -20.98 22.07 -13.72
C GLN A 295 -22.12 22.94 -14.27
N HIS A 296 -21.94 23.63 -15.40
CA HIS A 296 -23.00 24.47 -15.98
C HIS A 296 -24.05 23.66 -16.76
N ALA A 297 -23.66 22.56 -17.42
CA ALA A 297 -24.60 21.66 -18.11
C ALA A 297 -25.47 20.86 -17.13
N THR A 298 -24.92 20.43 -15.99
CA THR A 298 -25.71 19.75 -14.93
C THR A 298 -26.62 20.72 -14.19
N ALA A 299 -26.21 21.98 -13.97
CA ALA A 299 -27.04 22.99 -13.32
C ALA A 299 -28.29 23.38 -14.14
N MET A 300 -28.21 23.47 -15.47
CA MET A 300 -29.39 23.73 -16.31
C MET A 300 -30.32 22.52 -16.45
N SER A 301 -29.81 21.29 -16.42
CA SER A 301 -30.64 20.09 -16.55
C SER A 301 -31.28 19.65 -15.23
N LEU A 302 -30.64 19.88 -14.08
CA LEU A 302 -31.19 19.54 -12.76
C LEU A 302 -32.20 20.56 -12.24
N ALA A 303 -32.10 21.83 -12.62
CA ALA A 303 -33.07 22.86 -12.24
C ALA A 303 -34.48 22.63 -12.83
N LYS A 304 -34.60 21.80 -13.88
CA LYS A 304 -35.89 21.47 -14.52
C LYS A 304 -36.53 20.19 -13.99
N LEU A 305 -35.81 19.40 -13.17
CA LEU A 305 -36.26 18.13 -12.59
C LEU A 305 -36.41 18.15 -11.06
N PHE A 306 -36.01 19.23 -10.37
CA PHE A 306 -36.07 19.36 -8.91
C PHE A 306 -37.11 20.39 -8.43
N LEU A 307 -38.37 20.16 -8.81
CA LEU A 307 -39.52 20.80 -8.16
C LEU A 307 -40.53 19.80 -7.58
N ASP A 308 -40.25 18.51 -7.62
CA ASP A 308 -41.04 17.51 -6.92
C ASP A 308 -40.16 16.45 -6.26
N ARG A 309 -40.27 16.35 -4.92
CA ARG A 309 -39.78 15.29 -4.01
C ARG A 309 -38.41 15.50 -3.33
N PRO A 310 -38.40 15.87 -2.02
CA PRO A 310 -37.18 16.12 -1.25
C PRO A 310 -36.45 14.86 -0.73
N ASP A 311 -37.03 13.67 -0.84
CA ASP A 311 -36.51 12.48 -0.15
C ASP A 311 -35.44 11.67 -0.92
N VAL A 312 -35.13 12.02 -2.17
CA VAL A 312 -34.16 11.26 -3.00
C VAL A 312 -32.78 11.94 -3.10
N ALA A 313 -32.64 13.15 -2.55
CA ALA A 313 -31.38 13.92 -2.58
C ALA A 313 -30.24 13.26 -1.78
N CYS A 314 -30.56 12.39 -0.82
CA CYS A 314 -29.57 11.80 0.09
C CYS A 314 -28.78 10.62 -0.54
N LEU A 315 -29.34 9.93 -1.56
CA LEU A 315 -28.70 8.73 -2.12
C LEU A 315 -27.60 9.04 -3.17
N VAL A 316 -27.74 10.12 -3.93
CA VAL A 316 -26.81 10.46 -5.02
C VAL A 316 -25.53 11.12 -4.51
N CYS A 317 -25.59 11.87 -3.40
CA CYS A 317 -24.41 12.45 -2.76
C CYS A 317 -23.46 11.40 -2.17
N ASN A 318 -23.99 10.27 -1.68
CA ASN A 318 -23.17 9.20 -1.09
C ASN A 318 -22.43 8.35 -2.14
N LEU A 319 -22.93 8.25 -3.37
CA LEU A 319 -22.26 7.49 -4.44
C LEU A 319 -21.03 8.22 -5.00
N ILE A 320 -21.04 9.57 -4.99
CA ILE A 320 -19.90 10.38 -5.43
C ILE A 320 -18.84 10.50 -4.31
N ALA A 321 -19.24 10.45 -3.04
CA ALA A 321 -18.32 10.48 -1.90
C ALA A 321 -17.64 9.12 -1.62
N GLY A 322 -18.25 7.99 -2.00
CA GLY A 322 -17.73 6.64 -1.75
C GLY A 322 -16.62 6.14 -2.70
N SER A 323 -16.26 6.92 -3.73
CA SER A 323 -15.22 6.52 -4.71
C SER A 323 -13.81 7.06 -4.37
N LEU A 324 -13.65 7.69 -3.21
CA LEU A 324 -12.37 8.23 -2.73
C LEU A 324 -12.08 7.74 -1.31
N SER A 325 -11.96 6.43 -1.12
CA SER A 325 -11.26 5.89 0.04
C SER A 325 -10.48 4.60 -0.27
N ASN A 326 -9.19 4.70 0.09
CA ASN A 326 -8.18 3.68 0.34
C ASN A 326 -7.54 2.85 -0.79
N GLY A 327 -6.22 3.09 -0.90
CA GLY A 327 -5.23 2.15 -1.43
C GLY A 327 -3.78 2.58 -1.23
N ASP A 328 -3.45 3.29 -0.14
CA ASP A 328 -2.05 3.59 0.21
C ASP A 328 -1.41 2.37 0.92
N ASN A 329 -0.64 1.60 0.16
CA ASN A 329 0.34 0.67 0.74
C ASN A 329 1.73 1.32 0.67
N LYS A 330 2.21 1.66 1.86
CA LYS A 330 3.51 2.24 2.18
C LYS A 330 4.60 1.16 2.11
N MET A 331 5.68 1.43 1.36
CA MET A 331 7.01 0.88 1.64
C MET A 331 8.00 2.03 1.58
N ASP A 332 8.82 2.09 2.63
CA ASP A 332 9.74 3.16 2.98
C ASP A 332 10.94 3.26 2.01
N ASP A 333 11.33 4.48 1.66
CA ASP A 333 12.66 4.79 1.12
C ASP A 333 13.12 6.14 1.70
N ASP A 334 14.24 6.09 2.42
CA ASP A 334 14.84 7.17 3.20
C ASP A 334 15.44 8.26 2.29
N GLY A 335 15.12 9.52 2.54
CA GLY A 335 15.71 10.63 1.79
C GLY A 335 15.31 12.05 2.23
N ILE A 336 15.87 12.48 3.38
CA ILE A 336 16.34 13.84 3.72
C ILE A 336 15.35 15.03 3.58
N ASP A 337 15.11 15.67 4.73
CA ASP A 337 14.38 16.92 5.00
C ASP A 337 14.55 18.04 3.95
N GLU A 338 13.45 18.40 3.26
CA GLU A 338 13.20 19.75 2.70
C GLU A 338 11.67 20.03 2.53
N GLU A 339 10.83 19.71 3.54
CA GLU A 339 9.36 19.83 3.40
C GLU A 339 8.67 20.80 4.37
N GLU A 340 9.32 21.89 4.79
CA GLU A 340 8.66 22.94 5.61
C GLU A 340 8.47 24.31 4.91
N ASP A 341 9.06 24.54 3.73
CA ASP A 341 8.98 25.87 3.06
C ASP A 341 7.95 25.93 1.90
N ALA A 342 7.22 24.83 1.65
CA ALA A 342 6.26 24.72 0.55
C ALA A 342 4.84 25.26 0.87
N GLN A 343 4.41 25.26 2.14
CA GLN A 343 3.06 25.77 2.50
C GLN A 343 2.95 27.31 2.48
N ARG A 344 4.03 28.07 2.75
CA ARG A 344 3.94 29.56 2.80
C ARG A 344 3.88 30.23 1.42
N ARG A 345 4.32 29.56 0.34
CA ARG A 345 4.26 30.10 -1.04
C ARG A 345 2.90 29.90 -1.74
N ARG A 346 2.06 28.97 -1.26
CA ARG A 346 0.70 28.72 -1.82
C ARG A 346 -0.34 29.74 -1.38
N SER A 347 -0.11 30.48 -0.29
CA SER A 347 -1.06 31.47 0.23
C SER A 347 -0.96 32.83 -0.47
N ARG A 348 0.24 33.26 -0.90
CA ARG A 348 0.43 34.58 -1.55
C ARG A 348 0.04 34.62 -3.03
N SER A 349 -0.04 33.47 -3.69
CA SER A 349 -0.35 33.35 -5.12
C SER A 349 -1.87 33.35 -5.43
N LYS A 350 -2.72 33.06 -4.43
CA LYS A 350 -4.19 33.07 -4.61
C LYS A 350 -4.80 34.49 -4.63
N LYS A 351 -4.09 35.50 -4.12
CA LYS A 351 -4.56 36.90 -4.09
C LYS A 351 -4.14 37.74 -5.31
N ASN A 352 -3.22 37.23 -6.14
CA ASN A 352 -2.76 37.90 -7.36
C ASN A 352 -3.46 37.41 -8.64
N ALA A 353 -4.12 36.24 -8.62
CA ALA A 353 -4.80 35.69 -9.80
C ALA A 353 -6.05 36.48 -10.27
N VAL A 354 -6.62 37.32 -9.39
CA VAL A 354 -7.82 38.12 -9.74
C VAL A 354 -7.44 39.48 -10.37
N LYS A 355 -6.16 39.87 -10.35
CA LYS A 355 -5.70 41.16 -10.92
C LYS A 355 -4.94 41.05 -12.25
N GLU A 356 -4.68 39.84 -12.76
CA GLU A 356 -3.95 39.61 -14.04
C GLU A 356 -4.87 39.43 -15.26
N ALA A 357 -6.20 39.44 -15.10
CA ALA A 357 -7.14 39.20 -16.19
C ALA A 357 -7.25 40.36 -17.21
N ASN A 358 -6.78 41.57 -16.87
CA ASN A 358 -6.92 42.78 -17.70
C ASN A 358 -5.59 43.37 -18.17
N ASN A 359 -4.54 42.56 -18.32
CA ASN A 359 -3.28 43.03 -18.88
C ASN A 359 -3.27 42.78 -20.41
N PRO A 360 -3.26 43.81 -21.28
CA PRO A 360 -3.33 43.63 -22.73
C PRO A 360 -2.17 42.76 -23.27
N ALA A 361 -1.00 42.80 -22.61
CA ALA A 361 0.15 41.95 -22.93
C ALA A 361 -0.12 40.44 -22.85
N VAL A 362 -1.09 40.04 -22.02
CA VAL A 362 -1.44 38.63 -21.79
C VAL A 362 -2.38 38.12 -22.89
N ILE A 363 -3.22 38.98 -23.48
CA ILE A 363 -4.14 38.62 -24.58
C ILE A 363 -3.38 38.39 -25.90
N TYR A 364 -2.30 39.15 -26.12
CA TYR A 364 -1.48 39.08 -27.33
C TYR A 364 -0.29 38.11 -27.25
N GLN A 365 -0.37 37.12 -26.37
CA GLN A 365 0.68 36.12 -26.23
C GLN A 365 0.79 35.28 -27.52
N LEU A 366 1.91 35.44 -28.22
CA LEU A 366 2.24 34.63 -29.40
C LEU A 366 2.63 33.21 -29.01
N HIS A 367 2.32 32.27 -29.89
CA HIS A 367 2.79 30.90 -29.78
C HIS A 367 4.33 30.86 -29.92
N PRO A 368 5.04 30.07 -29.09
CA PRO A 368 6.52 30.00 -29.10
C PRO A 368 7.11 29.36 -30.37
N LEU A 369 6.29 28.73 -31.20
CA LEU A 369 6.65 28.26 -32.54
C LEU A 369 5.94 29.08 -33.61
N ARG A 370 6.68 29.38 -34.68
CA ARG A 370 6.24 30.08 -35.89
C ARG A 370 6.68 29.34 -37.13
N ILE A 371 5.99 29.55 -38.25
CA ILE A 371 6.36 28.99 -39.55
C ILE A 371 7.07 30.07 -40.35
N ILE A 372 8.24 29.74 -40.88
CA ILE A 372 9.01 30.58 -41.78
C ILE A 372 8.88 30.00 -43.18
N LEU A 373 8.40 30.83 -44.10
CA LEU A 373 8.20 30.49 -45.50
C LEU A 373 9.17 31.31 -46.36
N HIS A 374 10.13 30.64 -46.99
CA HIS A 374 11.00 31.25 -47.98
C HIS A 374 10.44 31.01 -49.37
N VAL A 375 10.07 32.09 -50.06
CA VAL A 375 9.58 32.05 -51.44
C VAL A 375 10.72 32.46 -52.37
N TYR A 376 10.98 31.65 -53.38
CA TYR A 376 11.98 31.89 -54.41
C TYR A 376 11.32 32.20 -55.76
N ASP A 377 12.11 32.76 -56.67
CA ASP A 377 11.69 33.08 -58.03
C ASP A 377 11.30 31.81 -58.82
N ALA A 378 10.37 31.98 -59.75
CA ALA A 378 9.93 30.93 -60.66
C ALA A 378 10.90 30.75 -61.84
N GLU A 379 11.58 31.84 -62.25
CA GLU A 379 12.54 31.84 -63.36
C GLU A 379 13.88 31.21 -62.94
N ASN A 380 14.29 30.18 -63.67
CA ASN A 380 15.38 29.26 -63.29
C ASN A 380 16.72 29.68 -63.93
N SER A 381 17.08 30.97 -63.90
CA SER A 381 18.34 31.42 -64.50
C SER A 381 19.50 31.38 -63.49
N GLY A 382 20.10 30.19 -63.33
CA GLY A 382 21.41 30.02 -62.69
C GLY A 382 21.46 29.05 -61.50
N THR A 383 22.67 28.61 -61.17
CA THR A 383 23.00 27.60 -60.13
C THR A 383 22.60 27.97 -58.69
N LYS A 384 21.96 29.13 -58.45
CA LYS A 384 21.42 29.54 -57.15
C LYS A 384 20.06 30.22 -57.34
N ARG A 385 19.01 29.65 -56.71
CA ARG A 385 17.65 30.22 -56.68
C ARG A 385 17.66 31.58 -55.99
N ARG A 386 17.13 32.62 -56.65
CA ARG A 386 16.99 33.95 -56.04
C ARG A 386 15.83 33.94 -55.04
N LYS A 387 16.12 34.26 -53.77
CA LYS A 387 15.13 34.40 -52.71
C LYS A 387 14.35 35.70 -52.94
N LEU A 388 13.02 35.63 -53.01
CA LEU A 388 12.15 36.79 -53.25
C LEU A 388 11.69 37.45 -51.94
N ILE A 389 11.17 36.64 -51.02
CA ILE A 389 10.58 37.12 -49.77
C ILE A 389 10.59 36.03 -48.71
N THR A 390 10.73 36.44 -47.44
CA THR A 390 10.57 35.58 -46.27
C THR A 390 9.33 35.99 -45.49
N LEU A 391 8.39 35.07 -45.32
CA LEU A 391 7.18 35.30 -44.53
C LEU A 391 7.26 34.56 -43.21
N ARG A 392 6.94 35.25 -42.12
CA ARG A 392 6.76 34.66 -40.78
C ARG A 392 5.26 34.52 -40.50
N PHE A 393 4.81 33.31 -40.19
CA PHE A 393 3.46 33.03 -39.71
C PHE A 393 3.52 32.81 -38.21
N GLU A 394 2.87 33.69 -37.47
CA GLU A 394 2.81 33.70 -36.02
C GLU A 394 1.37 33.48 -35.57
N PHE A 395 1.14 32.92 -34.38
CA PHE A 395 -0.20 32.59 -33.92
C PHE A 395 -0.52 33.21 -32.57
N LEU A 396 -1.61 33.97 -32.51
CA LEU A 396 -2.16 34.54 -31.29
C LEU A 396 -3.15 33.54 -30.69
N ALA A 397 -2.65 32.69 -29.79
CA ALA A 397 -3.40 31.53 -29.29
C ALA A 397 -4.70 31.88 -28.56
N LYS A 398 -4.77 33.04 -27.89
CA LYS A 398 -5.99 33.47 -27.17
C LYS A 398 -7.05 34.08 -28.08
N LEU A 399 -6.64 34.64 -29.21
CA LEU A 399 -7.55 35.22 -30.20
C LEU A 399 -7.89 34.23 -31.31
N ASN A 400 -7.15 33.14 -31.42
CA ASN A 400 -7.22 32.17 -32.51
C ASN A 400 -6.96 32.80 -33.89
N VAL A 401 -5.98 33.69 -33.96
CA VAL A 401 -5.65 34.45 -35.18
C VAL A 401 -4.23 34.17 -35.63
N VAL A 402 -4.05 33.93 -36.93
CA VAL A 402 -2.73 33.80 -37.58
C VAL A 402 -2.29 35.17 -38.10
N CYS A 403 -1.11 35.63 -37.71
CA CYS A 403 -0.52 36.87 -38.21
C CYS A 403 0.62 36.56 -39.18
N VAL A 404 0.74 37.34 -40.25
CA VAL A 404 1.84 37.22 -41.21
C VAL A 404 2.65 38.49 -41.26
N GLY A 405 3.96 38.35 -41.14
CA GLY A 405 4.93 39.42 -41.29
C GLY A 405 6.03 39.07 -42.28
N ILE A 406 6.85 40.06 -42.65
CA ILE A 406 8.00 39.88 -43.54
C ILE A 406 9.29 40.00 -42.72
N GLU A 407 10.16 38.99 -42.78
CA GLU A 407 11.38 38.92 -41.95
C GLU A 407 12.47 39.92 -42.36
N ASP A 408 12.53 40.29 -43.64
CA ASP A 408 13.63 41.08 -44.23
C ASP A 408 13.27 42.58 -44.47
N SER A 409 12.28 43.14 -43.78
CA SER A 409 11.78 44.51 -44.07
C SER A 409 12.41 45.59 -43.21
N GLU A 410 13.20 46.49 -43.82
CA GLU A 410 13.65 47.77 -43.20
C GLU A 410 12.53 48.84 -43.17
N GLY A 411 11.35 48.47 -42.67
CA GLY A 411 10.23 49.40 -42.41
C GLY A 411 9.42 49.89 -43.63
N LEU A 412 9.98 49.89 -44.85
CA LEU A 412 9.29 50.39 -46.06
C LEU A 412 8.45 49.33 -46.81
N ASP A 413 8.68 48.05 -46.51
CA ASP A 413 8.13 46.90 -47.26
C ASP A 413 6.88 46.25 -46.62
N ASN A 414 6.39 46.79 -45.48
CA ASN A 414 5.30 46.17 -44.70
C ASN A 414 3.95 46.12 -45.44
N ASN A 415 3.78 46.89 -46.52
CA ASN A 415 2.55 46.97 -47.30
C ASN A 415 2.51 46.04 -48.53
N ILE A 416 3.54 45.22 -48.77
CA ILE A 416 3.56 44.28 -49.91
C ILE A 416 2.42 43.26 -49.83
N LEU A 417 2.03 42.84 -48.63
CA LEU A 417 0.98 41.83 -48.42
C LEU A 417 -0.43 42.43 -48.34
N CYS A 418 -0.54 43.76 -48.21
CA CYS A 418 -1.83 44.46 -48.11
C CYS A 418 -2.58 44.44 -49.44
N ASN A 419 -3.87 44.14 -49.43
CA ASN A 419 -4.69 44.04 -50.63
C ASN A 419 -4.13 43.02 -51.65
N LEU A 420 -3.54 41.91 -51.17
CA LEU A 420 -3.22 40.76 -52.03
C LEU A 420 -4.51 40.16 -52.64
N PHE A 421 -5.59 40.25 -51.86
CA PHE A 421 -6.97 40.05 -52.27
C PHE A 421 -7.74 41.35 -51.99
N PRO A 422 -8.84 41.62 -52.72
CA PRO A 422 -9.67 42.80 -52.46
C PRO A 422 -10.08 42.88 -51.00
N ASP A 423 -10.07 44.09 -50.43
CA ASP A 423 -10.55 44.40 -49.08
C ASP A 423 -9.85 43.61 -47.94
N ASP A 424 -8.56 43.30 -48.12
CA ASP A 424 -7.72 42.62 -47.13
C ASP A 424 -6.46 43.44 -46.80
N THR A 425 -6.64 44.48 -45.99
CA THR A 425 -5.57 45.37 -45.53
C THR A 425 -4.74 44.76 -44.39
N GLY A 426 -5.27 43.76 -43.69
CA GLY A 426 -4.64 43.16 -42.49
C GLY A 426 -4.59 44.10 -41.28
N LEU A 427 -5.39 45.17 -41.26
CA LEU A 427 -5.45 46.11 -40.13
C LEU A 427 -6.56 45.79 -39.12
N GLU A 428 -7.51 44.95 -39.51
CA GLU A 428 -8.64 44.54 -38.68
C GLU A 428 -8.56 43.06 -38.28
N LEU A 429 -9.14 42.72 -37.13
CA LEU A 429 -9.29 41.33 -36.73
C LEU A 429 -10.28 40.61 -37.67
N PRO A 430 -9.94 39.43 -38.21
CA PRO A 430 -10.68 38.80 -39.31
C PRO A 430 -12.02 38.19 -38.90
N HIS A 431 -12.24 37.83 -37.62
CA HIS A 431 -13.50 37.24 -37.16
C HIS A 431 -14.03 37.90 -35.87
N GLN A 432 -15.35 37.91 -35.74
CA GLN A 432 -16.09 38.57 -34.64
C GLN A 432 -15.69 38.05 -33.25
N MET A 433 -15.42 36.75 -33.12
CA MET A 433 -14.98 36.19 -31.83
C MET A 433 -13.66 36.78 -31.33
N ALA A 434 -12.72 37.10 -32.23
CA ALA A 434 -11.48 37.77 -31.86
C ALA A 434 -11.76 39.22 -31.45
N LYS A 435 -12.67 39.92 -32.16
CA LYS A 435 -13.08 41.30 -31.82
C LYS A 435 -13.69 41.36 -30.41
N VAL A 436 -14.59 40.43 -30.08
CA VAL A 436 -15.22 40.33 -28.74
C VAL A 436 -14.20 39.98 -27.66
N SER A 437 -13.27 39.07 -27.94
CA SER A 437 -12.26 38.63 -26.97
C SER A 437 -11.16 39.67 -26.72
N ALA A 438 -10.89 40.55 -27.69
CA ALA A 438 -9.90 41.62 -27.57
C ALA A 438 -10.44 42.88 -26.85
N GLY A 439 -11.76 43.11 -26.90
CA GLY A 439 -12.40 44.30 -26.33
C GLY A 439 -12.15 45.56 -27.18
N GLU A 440 -10.91 46.04 -27.18
CA GLU A 440 -10.44 47.14 -28.05
C GLU A 440 -9.56 46.56 -29.18
N ALA A 441 -9.83 46.96 -30.42
CA ALA A 441 -9.11 46.45 -31.57
C ALA A 441 -7.62 46.84 -31.47
N PRO A 442 -6.68 45.88 -31.45
CA PRO A 442 -5.26 46.18 -31.40
C PRO A 442 -4.83 46.96 -32.63
N ASN A 443 -4.03 48.01 -32.44
CA ASN A 443 -3.45 48.72 -33.57
C ASN A 443 -2.40 47.83 -34.26
N PHE A 444 -2.71 47.37 -35.48
CA PHE A 444 -1.81 46.60 -36.33
C PHE A 444 -1.03 47.45 -37.34
N SER A 445 -1.20 48.79 -37.33
CA SER A 445 -0.42 49.68 -38.21
C SER A 445 1.07 49.60 -37.92
N ASP A 446 1.41 49.55 -36.63
CA ASP A 446 2.78 49.66 -36.11
C ASP A 446 3.41 48.29 -35.82
N LYS A 447 2.67 47.20 -36.05
CA LYS A 447 3.15 45.84 -35.84
C LYS A 447 3.72 45.26 -37.12
N ASP A 448 4.84 44.54 -36.98
CA ASP A 448 5.50 43.90 -38.11
C ASP A 448 4.74 42.68 -38.66
N SER A 449 3.74 42.16 -37.94
CA SER A 449 2.91 41.02 -38.34
C SER A 449 1.43 41.39 -38.31
N ARG A 450 0.71 41.16 -39.42
CA ARG A 450 -0.68 41.57 -39.63
C ARG A 450 -1.62 40.37 -39.84
N PRO A 451 -2.85 40.38 -39.29
CA PRO A 451 -3.82 39.31 -39.45
C PRO A 451 -4.58 39.39 -40.78
N TYR A 452 -3.96 38.97 -41.87
CA TYR A 452 -4.63 38.93 -43.18
C TYR A 452 -5.73 37.85 -43.25
N LYS A 453 -6.81 38.13 -43.99
CA LYS A 453 -7.89 37.17 -44.24
C LYS A 453 -7.37 35.96 -45.00
N TRP A 454 -6.56 36.17 -46.05
CA TRP A 454 -5.98 35.06 -46.82
C TRP A 454 -5.13 34.11 -45.98
N ALA A 455 -4.48 34.61 -44.93
CA ALA A 455 -3.65 33.81 -44.04
C ALA A 455 -4.48 32.92 -43.11
N GLN A 456 -5.67 33.40 -42.68
CA GLN A 456 -6.61 32.58 -41.92
C GLN A 456 -7.13 31.40 -42.76
N HIS A 457 -7.54 31.68 -44.01
CA HIS A 457 -8.04 30.63 -44.91
C HIS A 457 -6.96 29.59 -45.22
N LEU A 458 -5.71 30.01 -45.42
CA LEU A 458 -4.57 29.09 -45.56
C LEU A 458 -4.36 28.22 -44.31
N ALA A 459 -4.65 28.75 -43.13
CA ALA A 459 -4.59 28.05 -41.85
C ALA A 459 -5.85 27.21 -41.55
N GLY A 460 -6.81 27.14 -42.48
CA GLY A 460 -8.07 26.41 -42.30
C GLY A 460 -9.07 27.10 -41.37
N ILE A 461 -8.86 28.38 -41.07
CA ILE A 461 -9.81 29.21 -40.33
C ILE A 461 -10.70 29.92 -41.35
N ASP A 462 -11.91 29.39 -41.53
CA ASP A 462 -12.96 30.03 -42.32
C ASP A 462 -13.92 30.79 -41.41
N PHE A 463 -14.31 31.99 -41.83
CA PHE A 463 -15.24 32.85 -41.12
C PHE A 463 -16.29 33.39 -42.09
N LEU A 464 -17.49 33.61 -41.56
CA LEU A 464 -18.60 34.14 -42.34
C LEU A 464 -18.49 35.66 -42.49
N PRO A 465 -18.97 36.23 -43.61
CA PRO A 465 -19.07 37.69 -43.78
C PRO A 465 -19.89 38.33 -42.64
N GLU A 466 -19.51 39.56 -42.25
CA GLU A 466 -20.12 40.27 -41.12
C GLU A 466 -21.57 40.71 -41.38
N VAL A 467 -21.97 40.80 -42.66
CA VAL A 467 -23.33 41.12 -43.07
C VAL A 467 -23.70 40.13 -44.19
N PRO A 468 -24.85 39.43 -44.09
CA PRO A 468 -25.44 38.77 -45.26
C PRO A 468 -25.56 39.81 -46.38
N PRO A 469 -25.30 39.47 -47.66
CA PRO A 469 -25.47 40.45 -48.74
C PRO A 469 -26.87 41.07 -48.60
N SER A 470 -26.91 42.35 -48.26
CA SER A 470 -28.15 43.09 -48.07
C SER A 470 -28.92 42.99 -49.38
N VAL A 471 -30.09 42.36 -49.32
CA VAL A 471 -31.04 42.29 -50.43
C VAL A 471 -31.55 43.70 -50.68
N GLY A 472 -30.82 44.43 -51.52
CA GLY A 472 -31.24 45.69 -52.13
C GLY A 472 -31.41 45.47 -53.62
N ASP A 473 -32.42 44.68 -53.99
CA ASP A 473 -33.37 44.97 -55.07
C ASP A 473 -34.31 43.76 -55.21
N ASP A 474 -35.60 44.05 -55.16
CA ASP A 474 -36.69 43.11 -55.37
C ASP A 474 -36.62 42.49 -56.76
N SER A 475 -36.09 41.26 -56.84
CA SER A 475 -36.44 40.26 -57.87
C SER A 475 -35.80 38.92 -57.52
N ASN A 476 -36.62 38.00 -56.99
CA ASN A 476 -36.44 36.54 -57.00
C ASN A 476 -35.09 36.00 -57.53
N ARG A 477 -34.04 36.12 -56.72
CA ARG A 477 -32.84 35.30 -56.89
C ARG A 477 -32.77 34.34 -55.71
N ALA A 478 -33.56 33.27 -55.80
CA ALA A 478 -33.15 32.03 -55.16
C ALA A 478 -31.73 31.75 -55.70
N LEU A 479 -30.70 31.93 -54.87
CA LEU A 479 -29.33 31.56 -55.22
C LEU A 479 -29.40 30.12 -55.74
N SER A 480 -29.27 29.95 -57.06
CA SER A 480 -29.37 28.62 -57.62
C SER A 480 -28.24 27.78 -57.03
N SER A 481 -28.45 26.47 -56.86
CA SER A 481 -27.38 25.58 -56.41
C SER A 481 -26.10 25.73 -57.27
N ALA A 482 -26.26 26.12 -58.55
CA ALA A 482 -25.16 26.44 -59.46
C ALA A 482 -24.43 27.76 -59.14
N ASP A 483 -25.14 28.82 -58.74
CA ASP A 483 -24.54 30.09 -58.30
C ASP A 483 -23.79 29.91 -56.98
N LEU A 484 -24.33 29.11 -56.06
CA LEU A 484 -23.66 28.75 -54.82
C LEU A 484 -22.43 27.88 -55.08
N SER A 485 -22.54 26.87 -55.97
CA SER A 485 -21.43 25.99 -56.32
C SER A 485 -20.30 26.74 -57.06
N SER A 486 -20.64 27.68 -57.94
CA SER A 486 -19.66 28.52 -58.64
C SER A 486 -18.99 29.52 -57.70
N GLY A 487 -19.74 30.12 -56.77
CA GLY A 487 -19.19 30.95 -55.69
C GLY A 487 -18.24 30.17 -54.78
N LEU A 488 -18.61 28.96 -54.35
CA LEU A 488 -17.76 28.08 -53.56
C LEU A 488 -16.53 27.59 -54.33
N ALA A 489 -16.65 27.34 -55.64
CA ALA A 489 -15.52 26.97 -56.49
C ALA A 489 -14.53 28.15 -56.66
N LEU A 490 -15.04 29.37 -56.84
CA LEU A 490 -14.21 30.58 -56.89
C LEU A 490 -13.51 30.84 -55.56
N TYR A 491 -14.23 30.72 -54.44
CA TYR A 491 -13.68 30.83 -53.09
C TYR A 491 -12.55 29.80 -52.87
N ARG A 492 -12.82 28.52 -53.12
CA ARG A 492 -11.81 27.44 -53.01
C ARG A 492 -10.61 27.66 -53.94
N ARG A 493 -10.83 28.23 -55.13
CA ARG A 493 -9.76 28.55 -56.09
C ARG A 493 -8.90 29.73 -55.61
N GLN A 494 -9.51 30.77 -55.08
CA GLN A 494 -8.80 31.96 -54.58
C GLN A 494 -7.97 31.66 -53.33
N HIS A 495 -8.49 30.80 -52.44
CA HIS A 495 -7.80 30.40 -51.21
C HIS A 495 -6.87 29.19 -51.38
N ARG A 496 -6.66 28.72 -52.61
CA ARG A 496 -5.69 27.67 -52.89
C ARG A 496 -4.28 28.21 -52.64
N THR A 497 -3.47 27.44 -51.91
CA THR A 497 -2.08 27.78 -51.56
C THR A 497 -1.27 28.24 -52.78
N GLN A 498 -1.43 27.56 -53.92
CA GLN A 498 -0.77 27.92 -55.19
C GLN A 498 -1.10 29.35 -55.66
N THR A 499 -2.37 29.77 -55.57
CA THR A 499 -2.80 31.10 -56.02
C THR A 499 -2.26 32.20 -55.12
N ILE A 500 -2.23 31.95 -53.81
CA ILE A 500 -1.63 32.86 -52.82
C ILE A 500 -0.13 33.06 -53.14
N LEU A 501 0.60 31.95 -53.34
CA LEU A 501 2.02 31.98 -53.67
C LEU A 501 2.32 32.69 -54.99
N GLN A 502 1.52 32.43 -56.04
CA GLN A 502 1.65 33.12 -57.32
C GLN A 502 1.44 34.62 -57.19
N ARG A 503 0.39 35.07 -56.48
CA ARG A 503 0.13 36.50 -56.27
C ARG A 503 1.26 37.18 -55.50
N ILE A 504 1.81 36.51 -54.48
CA ILE A 504 2.95 37.03 -53.71
C ILE A 504 4.17 37.18 -54.61
N ARG A 505 4.48 36.18 -55.45
CA ARG A 505 5.57 36.26 -56.44
C ARG A 505 5.36 37.41 -57.41
N SER A 506 4.22 37.45 -58.10
CA SER A 506 3.90 38.51 -59.07
C SER A 506 4.02 39.90 -58.46
N ARG A 507 3.54 40.07 -57.23
CA ARG A 507 3.62 41.35 -56.53
C ARG A 507 5.03 41.73 -56.12
N LYS A 508 5.84 40.79 -55.61
CA LYS A 508 7.24 41.10 -55.25
C LYS A 508 8.10 41.36 -56.48
N VAL A 509 7.87 40.62 -57.58
CA VAL A 509 8.52 40.89 -58.88
C VAL A 509 8.13 42.28 -59.40
N ALA A 510 6.83 42.61 -59.39
CA ALA A 510 6.37 43.93 -59.82
C ALA A 510 6.94 45.08 -58.97
N GLN A 511 7.04 44.88 -57.65
CA GLN A 511 7.69 45.86 -56.77
C GLN A 511 9.17 46.04 -57.14
N MET A 512 9.91 44.96 -57.34
CA MET A 512 11.32 45.00 -57.74
C MET A 512 11.55 45.62 -59.13
N THR A 513 10.53 45.63 -60.01
CA THR A 513 10.61 46.32 -61.31
C THR A 513 10.26 47.80 -61.22
N LEU A 514 9.58 48.24 -60.17
CA LEU A 514 9.18 49.63 -59.94
C LEU A 514 10.20 50.42 -59.09
N THR A 515 10.99 49.71 -58.29
CA THR A 515 12.17 50.22 -57.56
C THR A 515 13.42 50.12 -58.42
#